data_AF-A0A7X2S3W1-F1
#
_entry.id   AF-A0A7X2S3W1-F1
#
_cell.length_a   1.000
_cell.length_b   1.000
_cell.length_c   1.000
_cell.angle_alpha   90.00
_cell.angle_beta   90.00
_cell.angle_gamma   90.00
#
_symmetry.space_group_name_H-M   'P 1'
#
loop_
_entity.id
_entity.type
_entity.pdbx_description
1 polymer ?
#
loop_
_entity_poly.entity_id
_entity_poly.type
_entity_poly.pdbx_seq_one_letter_code
_entity_poly.pdbx_strand_id
1 'polypeptide(L)' 'MNKRLITGMILICAGMSLLMSALVLKPAGIALAALLAPSILCNISGITFIAPYLKEKRS' A
#
# COMPACT_ATOMS: atom_id res chain seq x y z
N MET A 1 -2.20 -14.40 -15.25
CA MET A 1 -2.44 -13.35 -14.24
C MET A 1 -1.23 -12.40 -14.24
N ASN A 2 -1.42 -11.10 -14.44
CA ASN A 2 -0.29 -10.18 -14.65
C ASN A 2 0.47 -9.99 -13.32
N LYS A 3 1.68 -10.53 -13.21
CA LYS A 3 2.43 -10.62 -11.93
C LYS A 3 2.57 -9.25 -11.25
N ARG A 4 2.75 -8.18 -12.03
CA ARG A 4 2.84 -6.79 -11.55
C ARG A 4 1.56 -6.32 -10.85
N LEU A 5 0.39 -6.62 -11.43
CA LEU A 5 -0.90 -6.30 -10.84
C LEU A 5 -1.09 -7.01 -9.49
N ILE A 6 -0.75 -8.30 -9.41
CA ILE A 6 -0.88 -9.08 -8.18
C ILE A 6 0.01 -8.49 -7.09
N THR A 7 1.30 -8.28 -7.39
CA THR A 7 2.25 -7.70 -6.43
C THR A 7 1.79 -6.32 -5.95
N GLY A 8 1.32 -5.47 -6.86
CA GLY A 8 0.82 -4.16 -6.48
C GLY A 8 -0.43 -4.20 -5.61
N MET A 9 -1.37 -5.10 -5.90
CA MET A 9 -2.57 -5.31 -5.08
C MET A 9 -2.22 -5.79 -3.67
N ILE A 10 -1.28 -6.74 -3.53
CA ILE A 10 -0.81 -7.23 -2.23
C ILE A 10 -0.19 -6.08 -1.41
N LEU A 11 0.64 -5.23 -2.05
CA LEU A 11 1.26 -4.09 -1.38
C LEU A 11 0.24 -3.05 -0.91
N ILE A 12 -0.79 -2.74 -1.71
CA ILE A 12 -1.87 -1.84 -1.28
C ILE A 12 -2.63 -2.45 -0.10
N CYS A 13 -2.99 -3.73 -0.17
CA CYS A 13 -3.69 -4.41 0.93
C CYS A 13 -2.89 -4.38 2.24
N ALA A 14 -1.57 -4.63 2.17
CA ALA A 14 -0.69 -4.52 3.33
C ALA A 14 -0.63 -3.09 3.88
N GLY A 15 -0.49 -2.09 3.00
CA GLY A 15 -0.48 -0.67 3.37
C GLY A 15 -1.77 -0.23 4.06
N MET A 16 -2.92 -0.64 3.54
CA MET A 16 -4.23 -0.34 4.12
C MET A 16 -4.47 -1.05 5.46
N SER A 17 -3.94 -2.27 5.63
CA SER A 17 -4.05 -3.00 6.90
C SER A 17 -3.28 -2.31 8.03
N LEU A 18 -2.09 -1.78 7.72
CA LEU A 18 -1.29 -0.98 8.66
C LEU A 18 -1.98 0.36 9.00
N LEU A 19 -2.57 1.02 7.99
CA LEU A 19 -3.35 2.24 8.19
C LEU A 19 -4.54 1.98 9.14
N MET A 20 -5.30 0.92 8.90
CA MET A 20 -6.42 0.54 9.75
C MET A 20 -5.98 0.19 11.17
N SER A 21 -4.84 -0.49 11.32
CA SER A 21 -4.26 -0.77 12.64
C SER A 21 -3.90 0.52 13.38
N ALA A 22 -3.34 1.52 12.69
CA ALA A 22 -3.05 2.83 13.26
C ALA A 22 -4.33 3.58 13.70
N LEU A 23 -5.41 3.49 12.91
CA LEU A 23 -6.69 4.12 13.24
C LEU A 23 -7.38 3.45 14.45
N VAL A 24 -7.36 2.12 14.51
CA VAL A 24 -8.04 1.35 15.57
C VAL A 24 -7.29 1.43 16.90
N LEU A 25 -5.96 1.24 16.88
CA LEU A 25 -5.16 1.20 18.10
C LEU A 25 -4.85 2.58 18.67
N LYS A 26 -5.08 3.65 17.89
CA LYS A 26 -4.74 5.04 18.22
C LYS A 26 -3.36 5.19 18.89
N PRO A 27 -2.29 4.58 18.32
CA PRO A 27 -0.97 4.73 18.89
C PRO A 27 -0.50 6.19 18.78
N ALA A 28 0.38 6.61 19.68
CA ALA A 28 0.93 7.97 19.72
C ALA A 28 2.44 7.97 19.51
N GLY A 29 2.97 9.12 19.10
CA GLY A 29 4.41 9.34 18.93
C GLY A 29 5.06 8.39 17.93
N ILE A 30 6.13 7.72 18.37
CA ILE A 30 6.96 6.85 17.52
C ILE A 30 6.16 5.64 17.01
N ALA A 31 5.25 5.10 17.82
CA ALA A 31 4.44 3.95 17.43
C ALA A 31 3.46 4.29 16.28
N LEU A 32 2.95 5.53 16.25
CA LEU A 32 2.13 6.01 15.13
C LEU A 32 2.96 6.12 13.85
N ALA A 33 4.15 6.73 13.96
CA ALA A 33 5.07 6.86 12.82
C ALA A 33 5.50 5.48 12.27
N ALA A 34 5.72 4.50 13.15
CA ALA A 34 6.08 3.13 12.78
C ALA A 34 4.98 2.39 12.00
N LEU A 35 3.71 2.80 12.10
CA LEU A 35 2.62 2.23 11.30
C LEU A 35 2.33 3.05 10.04
N LEU A 36 2.38 4.39 10.14
CA LEU A 36 2.07 5.27 9.02
C LEU A 36 3.15 5.26 7.93
N ALA A 37 4.43 5.31 8.29
CA ALA A 37 5.50 5.37 7.31
C ALA A 37 5.53 4.10 6.41
N PRO A 38 5.48 2.88 6.95
CA PRO A 38 5.41 1.68 6.11
C PRO A 38 4.09 1.58 5.34
N SER A 39 2.96 2.03 5.91
CA SER A 39 1.68 2.09 5.20
C SER A 39 1.77 2.93 3.91
N ILE A 40 2.34 4.13 4.00
CA ILE A 40 2.53 5.03 2.87
C ILE A 40 3.46 4.41 1.83
N LEU A 41 4.60 3.85 2.26
CA LEU A 41 5.57 3.21 1.36
C LEU A 41 4.97 2.02 0.61
N CYS A 42 4.20 1.17 1.30
CA CYS A 42 3.51 0.04 0.68
C CYS A 42 2.48 0.50 -0.36
N ASN A 43 1.68 1.53 -0.04
CA ASN A 43 0.68 2.05 -0.97
C ASN A 43 1.30 2.71 -2.20
N ILE A 44 2.34 3.54 -2.04
CA ILE A 44 3.06 4.17 -3.16
C ILE A 44 3.71 3.09 -4.04
N SER A 45 4.36 2.11 -3.42
CA SER A 45 4.98 0.99 -4.14
C SER A 45 3.91 0.20 -4.91
N GLY A 46 2.78 -0.10 -4.28
CA GLY A 46 1.68 -0.81 -4.91
C GLY A 46 1.12 -0.10 -6.14
N ILE A 47 0.90 1.21 -6.05
CA ILE A 47 0.49 2.05 -7.18
C ILE A 47 1.54 2.02 -8.30
N THR A 48 2.83 2.10 -7.96
CA THR A 48 3.93 2.06 -8.93
C THR A 48 3.94 0.75 -9.73
N PHE A 49 3.59 -0.38 -9.10
CA PHE A 49 3.45 -1.67 -9.79
C PHE A 49 2.17 -1.78 -10.63
N ILE A 50 1.07 -1.15 -10.23
CA ILE A 50 -0.23 -1.22 -10.91
C ILE A 50 -0.30 -0.22 -12.09
N ALA A 51 0.27 0.97 -11.97
CA ALA A 51 0.11 2.04 -12.94
C ALA A 51 0.55 1.66 -14.38
N PRO A 52 1.69 0.97 -14.59
CA PRO A 52 2.08 0.51 -15.93
C PRO A 52 1.08 -0.48 -16.53
N TYR A 53 0.54 -1.41 -15.71
CA TYR A 53 -0.47 -2.37 -16.15
C TYR A 53 -1.76 -1.67 -16.60
N LEU A 54 -2.22 -0.67 -15.85
CA LEU A 54 -3.40 0.10 -16.22
C LEU A 54 -3.18 0.92 -17.49
N LYS A 55 -1.98 1.48 -17.70
CA LYS A 55 -1.63 2.16 -18.95
C LYS A 55 -1.67 1.22 -20.15
N GLU A 56 -1.12 0.02 -20.01
CA GLU A 56 -1.06 -1.01 -21.06
C GLU A 56 -2.45 -1.54 -21.44
N LYS A 57 -3.42 -1.52 -20.50
CA LYS A 57 -4.82 -1.94 -20.74
C LYS A 57 -5.73 -0.84 -21.31
N ARG A 58 -5.28 0.42 -21.35
CA ARG A 58 -6.07 1.57 -21.80
C ARG A 58 -5.78 1.97 -23.26
N SER A 59 -4.76 1.38 -23.87
CA SER A 59 -4.38 1.56 -25.29
C SER A 59 -4.83 0.36 -26.12
#